data_AF-A0A923WLV0-F1
#
_entry.id   AF-A0A923WLV0-F1
#
_cell.length_a   1.000
_cell.length_b   1.000
_cell.length_c   1.000
_cell.angle_alpha   90.00
_cell.angle_beta   90.00
_cell.angle_gamma   90.00
#
_symmetry.space_group_name_H-M   'P 1'
#
loop_
_entity.id
_entity.type
_entity.pdbx_description
1 polymer ?
#
loop_
_entity_poly.entity_id
_entity_poly.type
_entity_poly.pdbx_seq_one_letter_code
_entity_poly.pdbx_strand_id
1 'polypeptide(L)'
;MIHAQFLRIKKLTGKVIIEVAARHNHREILAELGAAPGGHIDPARVGLNRVLRGHGTAAAVASQAKILMDAAGVKAMRKDAVRALEIIFSLPP
;
A
#
# COMPACT_ATOMS: atom_id res chain seq x y z
N MET A 1 -9.47 15.35 26.31
CA MET A 1 -9.09 14.27 25.38
C MET A 1 -7.81 14.69 24.67
N ILE A 2 -6.78 13.84 24.66
CA ILE A 2 -5.52 14.18 23.98
C ILE A 2 -5.72 13.86 22.50
N HIS A 3 -5.86 14.89 21.67
CA HIS A 3 -5.91 14.72 20.22
C HIS A 3 -4.49 14.44 19.72
N ALA A 4 -4.15 13.16 19.56
CA ALA A 4 -2.86 12.74 19.02
C ALA A 4 -2.94 12.57 17.51
N GLN A 5 -2.11 13.29 16.77
CA GLN A 5 -1.88 13.01 15.36
C GLN A 5 -1.12 11.68 15.23
N PHE A 6 -1.49 10.87 14.25
CA PHE A 6 -0.86 9.57 14.02
C PHE A 6 0.10 9.64 12.84
N LEU A 7 1.36 9.20 13.04
CA LEU A 7 2.33 8.95 11.99
C LEU A 7 3.03 7.62 12.26
N ARG A 8 2.98 6.69 11.31
CA ARG A 8 3.70 5.41 11.38
C ARG A 8 4.43 5.14 10.07
N ILE A 9 5.70 4.79 10.17
CA ILE A 9 6.52 4.34 9.04
C ILE A 9 6.74 2.84 9.14
N LYS A 10 6.39 2.11 8.09
CA LYS A 10 6.57 0.66 7.97
C LYS A 10 7.51 0.34 6.82
N LYS A 11 8.46 -0.57 7.07
CA LYS A 11 9.32 -1.13 6.01
C LYS A 11 8.55 -2.20 5.24
N LEU A 12 8.56 -2.12 3.91
CA LEU A 12 8.02 -3.17 3.03
C LEU A 12 9.17 -4.02 2.49
N THR A 13 9.18 -5.30 2.86
CA THR A 13 10.20 -6.28 2.49
C THR A 13 9.57 -7.49 1.78
N GLY A 14 10.34 -8.20 0.95
CA GLY A 14 9.86 -9.37 0.19
C GLY A 14 9.54 -9.06 -1.27
N LYS A 15 9.66 -10.06 -2.16
CA LYS A 15 9.73 -9.85 -3.62
C LYS A 15 8.50 -9.15 -4.22
N VAL A 16 7.30 -9.48 -3.73
CA VAL A 16 6.02 -9.01 -4.26
C VAL A 16 5.32 -7.99 -3.36
N ILE A 17 5.99 -7.52 -2.31
CA ILE A 17 5.35 -6.75 -1.23
C ILE A 17 4.71 -5.43 -1.68
N ILE A 18 5.29 -4.79 -2.70
CA ILE A 18 4.76 -3.54 -3.26
C ILE A 18 3.40 -3.79 -3.91
N GLU A 19 3.27 -4.86 -4.70
CA GLU A 19 2.00 -5.22 -5.33
C GLU A 19 0.95 -5.62 -4.29
N VAL A 20 1.35 -6.42 -3.29
CA VAL A 20 0.44 -6.82 -2.20
C VAL A 20 -0.10 -5.61 -1.44
N ALA A 21 0.77 -4.67 -1.05
CA ALA A 21 0.35 -3.44 -0.39
C ALA A 21 -0.54 -2.57 -1.31
N ALA A 22 -0.18 -2.46 -2.60
CA ALA A 22 -0.97 -1.69 -3.54
C ALA A 22 -2.36 -2.31 -3.80
N ARG A 23 -2.49 -3.64 -3.82
CA ARG A 23 -3.80 -4.33 -3.93
C ARG A 23 -4.72 -3.98 -2.77
N HIS A 24 -4.20 -3.97 -1.53
CA HIS A 24 -4.96 -3.51 -0.38
C HIS A 24 -5.35 -2.02 -0.51
N ASN A 25 -4.42 -1.15 -0.93
CA ASN A 25 -4.66 0.30 -1.06
C ASN A 25 -5.69 0.64 -2.15
N HIS A 26 -5.65 -0.07 -3.28
CA HIS A 26 -6.62 0.07 -4.38
C HIS A 26 -7.90 -0.76 -4.18
N ARG A 27 -8.02 -1.48 -3.05
CA ARG A 27 -9.16 -2.35 -2.74
C ARG A 27 -9.41 -3.43 -3.80
N GLU A 28 -8.34 -3.96 -4.38
CA GLU A 28 -8.37 -5.05 -5.37
C GLU A 28 -8.47 -6.45 -4.72
N ILE A 29 -8.42 -6.52 -3.39
CA ILE A 29 -8.52 -7.79 -2.64
C ILE A 29 -9.99 -8.07 -2.34
N LEU A 30 -10.61 -8.93 -3.14
CA LEU A 30 -12.04 -9.25 -3.04
C LEU A 30 -12.47 -9.75 -1.64
N ALA A 31 -11.60 -10.46 -0.92
CA ALA A 31 -11.87 -10.92 0.44
C ALA A 31 -12.08 -9.77 1.44
N GLU A 32 -11.51 -8.58 1.18
CA GLU A 32 -11.67 -7.38 2.00
C GLU A 32 -13.00 -6.66 1.76
N LEU A 33 -13.65 -6.92 0.63
CA LEU A 33 -14.91 -6.28 0.21
C LEU A 33 -16.15 -7.11 0.57
N GLY A 34 -15.99 -8.34 1.02
CA GLY A 34 -17.08 -9.33 1.05
C GLY A 34 -17.44 -9.90 2.42
N ALA A 35 -16.50 -10.44 3.20
CA ALA A 35 -16.92 -11.44 4.21
C ALA A 35 -15.87 -11.84 5.27
N ALA A 36 -14.95 -10.97 5.67
CA ALA A 36 -14.14 -11.28 6.85
C ALA A 36 -14.94 -10.93 8.13
N PRO A 37 -15.21 -11.86 9.05
CA PRO A 37 -15.70 -11.52 10.38
C PRO A 37 -14.71 -10.54 11.04
N GLY A 38 -15.17 -9.32 11.35
CA GLY A 38 -14.31 -8.25 11.87
C GLY A 38 -13.65 -7.34 10.82
N GLY A 39 -14.07 -7.39 9.55
CA GLY A 39 -13.61 -6.45 8.52
C GLY A 39 -14.11 -5.02 8.80
N HIS A 40 -13.21 -4.04 8.83
CA HIS A 40 -13.53 -2.62 9.07
C HIS A 40 -13.72 -1.79 7.79
N ILE A 41 -13.72 -2.43 6.62
CA ILE A 41 -13.86 -1.75 5.33
C ILE A 41 -15.32 -1.82 4.90
N ASP A 42 -15.92 -0.66 4.64
CA ASP A 42 -17.27 -0.53 4.07
C ASP A 42 -17.17 -0.46 2.53
N PRO A 43 -17.62 -1.49 1.79
CA PRO A 43 -17.55 -1.51 0.33
C PRO A 43 -18.30 -0.35 -0.33
N ALA A 44 -19.39 0.13 0.28
CA ALA A 44 -20.18 1.24 -0.26
C ALA A 44 -19.40 2.56 -0.24
N ARG A 45 -18.37 2.67 0.61
CA ARG A 45 -17.51 3.87 0.73
C ARG A 45 -16.23 3.78 -0.08
N VAL A 46 -15.86 2.62 -0.63
CA VAL A 46 -14.60 2.45 -1.37
C VAL A 46 -14.51 3.39 -2.58
N GLY A 47 -15.62 3.66 -3.26
CA GLY A 47 -15.67 4.61 -4.38
C GLY A 47 -15.33 6.07 -4.01
N LEU A 48 -15.27 6.39 -2.71
CA LEU A 48 -14.86 7.71 -2.21
C LEU A 48 -13.33 7.85 -2.10
N ASN A 49 -12.58 6.74 -2.13
CA ASN A 49 -11.13 6.77 -2.02
C ASN A 49 -10.51 7.50 -3.23
N ARG A 50 -9.41 8.22 -2.99
CA ARG A 50 -8.70 8.98 -4.02
C ARG A 50 -7.21 8.66 -4.01
N VAL A 51 -6.64 8.55 -5.21
CA VAL A 51 -5.21 8.48 -5.44
C VAL A 51 -4.70 9.89 -5.72
N LEU A 52 -3.91 10.46 -4.81
CA LEU A 52 -3.37 11.81 -4.98
C LEU A 52 -2.17 11.85 -5.94
N ARG A 53 -1.39 10.77 -6.00
CA ARG A 53 -0.21 10.64 -6.87
C ARG A 53 0.07 9.17 -7.16
N GLY A 54 0.53 8.90 -8.38
CA GLY A 54 0.93 7.56 -8.81
C GLY A 54 -0.13 6.90 -9.70
N HIS A 55 -0.03 5.58 -9.82
CA HIS A 55 -0.88 4.81 -10.72
C HIS A 55 -2.20 4.39 -10.05
N GLY A 56 -3.21 4.11 -10.87
CA GLY A 56 -4.56 3.75 -10.41
C GLY A 56 -4.78 2.27 -10.12
N THR A 57 -3.80 1.40 -10.36
CA THR A 57 -3.91 -0.05 -10.14
C THR A 57 -2.65 -0.60 -9.47
N ALA A 58 -2.81 -1.69 -8.72
CA ALA A 58 -1.70 -2.32 -8.01
C ALA A 58 -0.60 -2.82 -8.95
N ALA A 59 -0.99 -3.41 -10.09
CA ALA A 59 -0.07 -3.89 -11.10
C ALA A 59 0.78 -2.75 -11.68
N ALA A 60 0.17 -1.60 -11.96
CA ALA A 60 0.89 -0.44 -12.49
C ALA A 60 1.83 0.18 -11.43
N VAL A 61 1.43 0.21 -10.15
CA VAL A 61 2.32 0.61 -9.05
C VAL A 61 3.55 -0.30 -8.97
N ALA A 62 3.36 -1.62 -9.01
CA ALA A 62 4.45 -2.58 -8.95
C ALA A 62 5.39 -2.47 -10.16
N SER A 63 4.83 -2.30 -11.37
CA SER A 63 5.60 -2.07 -12.60
C SER A 63 6.44 -0.80 -12.51
N GLN A 64 5.86 0.32 -12.06
CA GLN A 64 6.58 1.58 -11.88
C GLN A 64 7.72 1.44 -10.87
N ALA A 65 7.49 0.75 -9.75
CA ALA A 65 8.54 0.52 -8.77
C ALA A 65 9.71 -0.27 -9.37
N LYS A 66 9.42 -1.28 -10.19
CA LYS A 66 10.46 -2.03 -10.92
C LYS A 66 11.24 -1.11 -11.87
N ILE A 67 10.55 -0.29 -12.67
CA ILE A 67 11.18 0.67 -13.59
C ILE A 67 12.12 1.62 -12.84
N LEU A 68 11.69 2.16 -11.69
CA LEU A 68 12.52 3.06 -10.89
C LEU A 68 13.75 2.36 -10.30
N MET A 69 13.61 1.11 -9.83
CA MET A 69 14.73 0.31 -9.35
C MET A 69 15.73 0.01 -10.47
N ASP A 70 15.25 -0.38 -11.65
CA ASP A 70 16.08 -0.65 -12.81
C ASP A 70 16.83 0.62 -13.26
N ALA A 71 16.13 1.77 -13.33
CA ALA A 71 16.72 3.07 -13.68
C ALA A 71 17.78 3.54 -12.67
N ALA A 72 17.62 3.18 -11.39
CA ALA A 72 18.60 3.44 -10.33
C ALA A 72 19.76 2.43 -10.31
N GLY A 73 19.80 1.46 -11.24
CA GLY A 73 20.83 0.44 -11.28
C GLY A 73 20.78 -0.56 -10.12
N VAL A 74 19.61 -0.73 -9.49
CA VAL A 74 19.42 -1.69 -8.40
C VAL A 74 19.57 -3.11 -8.94
N LYS A 75 20.56 -3.83 -8.41
CA LYS A 75 20.86 -5.22 -8.77
C LYS A 75 20.03 -6.20 -7.93
N ALA A 76 20.48 -7.45 -7.86
CA ALA A 76 19.89 -8.46 -6.99
C ALA A 76 19.81 -7.97 -5.55
N MET A 77 18.59 -7.90 -5.02
CA MET A 77 18.32 -7.54 -3.63
C MET A 77 18.32 -8.78 -2.74
N ARG A 78 18.86 -8.63 -1.52
CA ARG A 78 18.71 -9.62 -0.45
C ARG A 78 17.22 -9.91 -0.16
N LYS A 79 16.93 -11.10 0.36
CA LYS A 79 15.55 -11.57 0.61
C LYS A 79 14.73 -10.61 1.50
N ASP A 80 15.40 -9.95 2.43
CA ASP A 80 14.87 -9.03 3.44
C ASP A 80 15.19 -7.55 3.15
N ALA A 81 15.61 -7.24 1.92
CA ALA A 81 15.81 -5.86 1.49
C ALA A 81 14.51 -5.06 1.62
N VAL A 82 14.64 -3.82 2.09
CA VAL A 82 13.54 -2.85 2.07
C VAL A 82 13.35 -2.38 0.64
N ARG A 83 12.15 -2.59 0.09
CA ARG A 83 11.79 -2.23 -1.29
C ARG A 83 10.96 -0.96 -1.36
N ALA A 84 10.25 -0.64 -0.27
CA ALA A 84 9.49 0.60 -0.12
C ALA A 84 9.31 0.92 1.36
N LEU A 85 8.99 2.18 1.64
CA LEU A 85 8.49 2.63 2.93
C LEU A 85 7.01 2.97 2.78
N GLU A 86 6.18 2.44 3.67
CA GLU A 86 4.78 2.79 3.79
C GLU A 86 4.62 3.78 4.95
N ILE A 87 4.10 4.96 4.65
CA ILE A 87 3.89 6.03 5.62
C ILE A 87 2.38 6.18 5.79
N ILE A 88 1.89 5.85 6.98
CA ILE A 88 0.49 6.05 7.35
C ILE A 88 0.43 7.28 8.24
N PHE A 89 -0.48 8.19 7.89
CA PHE A 89 -0.82 9.33 8.73
C PHE A 89 -2.34 9.46 8.83
N SER A 90 -2.81 9.92 9.98
CA SER A 90 -4.24 10.16 10.22
C SER A 90 -4.44 11.14 11.36
N LEU A 91 -5.64 11.69 11.44
CA LEU A 91 -6.15 12.42 12.60
C LEU A 91 -6.99 11.47 13.48
N PRO A 92 -7.23 11.81 14.76
CA PRO A 92 -8.23 11.14 15.57
C PRO A 92 -9.62 11.17 14.91
N PRO A 93 -10.49 10.18 15.21
CA PRO A 93 -11.88 10.17 14.77
C PRO A 93 -12.69 11.40 15.22
#